data_AF-A0A1P8FGG7-F1
#
_entry.id   AF-A0A1P8FGG7-F1
#
_cell.length_a   1.000
_cell.length_b   1.000
_cell.length_c   1.000
_cell.angle_alpha   90.00
_cell.angle_beta   90.00
_cell.angle_gamma   90.00
#
_symmetry.space_group_name_H-M   'P 1'
#
loop_
_entity.id
_entity.type
_entity.pdbx_description
1 polymer ?
#
loop_
_entity_poly.entity_id
_entity_poly.type
_entity_poly.pdbx_seq_one_letter_code
_entity_poly.pdbx_strand_id
1 'polypeptide(L)'
;MALLVPSGTVFAQEVSESVKRTCRSVADSTARSIVSAIRAKREPADAVRRVPDSWLEGVQAHMLLAASKASSLSEDDLAAIGYSYCVERRPTTR
;
A
#
# COMPACT_ATOMS: atom_id res chain seq x y z
N MET A 1 -31.56 -31.30 -23.88
CA MET A 1 -30.54 -31.28 -22.80
C MET A 1 -29.77 -29.98 -22.92
N ALA A 2 -29.70 -29.23 -21.82
CA ALA A 2 -29.28 -27.84 -21.77
C ALA A 2 -27.75 -27.67 -21.74
N LEU A 3 -27.33 -26.47 -22.14
CA LEU A 3 -25.98 -25.94 -22.29
C LEU A 3 -25.15 -25.97 -20.99
N LEU A 4 -23.85 -26.26 -21.10
CA LEU A 4 -22.86 -25.94 -20.08
C LEU A 4 -21.82 -25.01 -20.70
N VAL A 5 -22.07 -23.71 -20.51
CA VAL A 5 -21.07 -22.65 -20.62
C VAL A 5 -20.23 -22.71 -19.35
N PRO A 6 -18.90 -22.91 -19.42
CA PRO A 6 -18.06 -22.62 -18.26
C PRO A 6 -17.98 -21.09 -18.15
N SER A 7 -18.82 -20.55 -17.27
CA SER A 7 -18.67 -19.18 -16.75
C SER A 7 -17.23 -19.02 -16.28
N GLY A 8 -16.51 -18.08 -16.90
CA GLY A 8 -15.16 -17.74 -16.51
C GLY A 8 -15.11 -17.37 -15.04
N THR A 9 -14.50 -18.23 -14.23
CA THR A 9 -13.97 -17.84 -12.92
C THR A 9 -12.84 -16.87 -13.20
N VAL A 10 -13.14 -15.57 -13.12
CA VAL A 10 -12.12 -14.56 -12.85
C VAL A 10 -11.54 -14.93 -11.50
N PHE A 11 -10.45 -15.71 -11.50
CA PHE A 11 -9.71 -16.02 -10.29
C PHE A 11 -9.28 -14.69 -9.69
N ALA A 12 -9.90 -14.28 -8.59
CA ALA A 12 -9.30 -13.33 -7.69
C ALA A 12 -7.96 -13.94 -7.29
N GLN A 13 -6.87 -13.50 -7.96
CA GLN A 13 -5.54 -14.05 -7.73
C GLN A 13 -5.25 -13.98 -6.24
N GLU A 14 -5.19 -15.15 -5.61
CA GLU A 14 -4.96 -15.26 -4.17
C GLU A 14 -3.66 -14.52 -3.84
N VAL A 15 -3.79 -13.44 -3.08
CA VAL A 15 -2.64 -12.65 -2.66
C VAL A 15 -1.87 -13.49 -1.66
N SER A 16 -0.62 -13.82 -1.97
CA SER A 16 0.24 -14.59 -1.06
C SER A 16 0.31 -13.93 0.32
N GLU A 17 0.27 -14.73 1.39
CA GLU A 17 0.46 -14.27 2.77
C GLU A 17 1.80 -13.54 2.97
N SER A 18 2.81 -13.85 2.16
CA SER A 18 4.06 -13.09 2.14
C SER A 18 3.84 -11.64 1.69
N VAL A 19 3.11 -11.46 0.58
CA VAL A 19 2.75 -10.13 0.05
C VAL A 19 1.92 -9.35 1.07
N LYS A 20 0.91 -9.97 1.68
CA LYS A 20 0.08 -9.32 2.70
C LYS A 20 0.92 -8.84 3.89
N ARG A 21 1.83 -9.68 4.40
CA ARG A 21 2.73 -9.31 5.51
C ARG A 21 3.68 -8.19 5.14
N THR A 22 4.29 -8.23 3.95
CA THR A 22 5.14 -7.16 3.44
C THR A 22 4.38 -5.85 3.32
N CYS A 23 3.19 -5.87 2.69
CA CYS A 23 2.36 -4.68 2.53
C CYS A 23 1.97 -4.07 3.86
N ARG A 24 1.58 -4.89 4.84
CA ARG A 24 1.23 -4.42 6.18
C ARG A 24 2.45 -3.77 6.86
N SER A 25 3.59 -4.44 6.85
CA SER A 25 4.82 -3.90 7.46
C SER A 25 5.25 -2.57 6.83
N VAL A 26 5.19 -2.45 5.50
CA VAL A 26 5.61 -1.23 4.80
C VAL A 26 4.61 -0.10 5.02
N ALA A 27 3.31 -0.38 4.91
CA ALA A 27 2.28 0.62 5.12
C ALA A 27 2.30 1.15 6.56
N ASP A 28 2.32 0.26 7.56
CA ASP A 28 2.35 0.65 8.97
C ASP A 28 3.61 1.46 9.31
N SER A 29 4.78 1.03 8.83
CA SER A 29 6.04 1.75 9.07
C SER A 29 6.05 3.11 8.40
N THR A 30 5.55 3.21 7.17
CA THR A 30 5.53 4.46 6.40
C THR A 30 4.53 5.44 7.00
N ALA A 31 3.35 4.96 7.41
CA ALA A 31 2.35 5.76 8.09
C ALA A 31 2.88 6.38 9.39
N ARG A 32 3.53 5.58 10.24
CA ARG A 32 4.21 6.06 11.45
C ARG A 32 5.22 7.16 11.15
N SER A 33 6.10 6.95 10.16
CA SER A 33 7.10 7.95 9.76
C SER A 33 6.45 9.26 9.31
N ILE A 34 5.42 9.18 8.46
CA ILE A 34 4.72 10.35 7.92
C ILE A 34 4.03 11.13 9.04
N VAL A 35 3.22 10.46 9.87
CA VAL A 35 2.47 11.11 10.95
C VAL A 35 3.42 11.69 12.00
N SER A 36 4.51 10.99 12.33
CA SER A 36 5.54 11.50 13.23
C SER A 36 6.19 12.79 12.69
N ALA A 37 6.54 12.83 11.40
CA ALA A 37 7.10 14.01 10.76
C ALA A 37 6.13 15.19 10.76
N ILE A 38 4.85 14.95 10.41
CA ILE A 38 3.80 15.98 10.43
C ILE A 38 3.65 16.57 11.84
N ARG A 39 3.57 15.71 12.87
CA ARG A 39 3.49 16.16 14.28
C ARG A 39 4.72 16.97 14.69
N ALA A 40 5.89 16.59 14.20
CA ALA A 40 7.15 17.30 14.41
C ALA A 40 7.32 18.56 13.52
N LYS A 41 6.34 18.89 12.68
CA LYS A 41 6.40 20.00 11.69
C LYS A 41 7.60 19.88 10.74
N ARG A 42 7.92 18.66 10.31
CA ARG A 42 8.98 18.34 9.34
C ARG A 42 8.38 17.81 8.06
N GLU A 43 9.13 17.91 6.96
CA GLU A 43 8.76 17.33 5.68
C GLU A 43 8.66 15.79 5.78
N PRO A 44 7.50 15.18 5.48
CA PRO A 44 7.33 13.73 5.59
C PRO A 44 8.26 12.92 4.69
N ALA A 45 8.63 13.48 3.53
CA ALA A 45 9.53 12.84 2.57
C ALA A 45 10.94 12.60 3.15
N ASP A 46 11.38 13.41 4.12
CA ASP A 46 12.68 13.25 4.78
C ASP A 46 12.66 12.16 5.87
N ALA A 47 11.49 11.82 6.40
CA ALA A 47 11.31 10.85 7.48
C ALA A 47 11.01 9.43 6.99
N VAL A 48 10.57 9.26 5.74
CA VAL A 48 10.30 7.95 5.14
C VAL A 48 11.61 7.37 4.61
N ARG A 49 12.02 6.24 5.18
CA ARG A 49 13.19 5.50 4.68
C ARG A 49 12.87 4.88 3.33
N ARG A 50 13.63 5.27 2.30
CA ARG A 50 13.53 4.68 0.96
C ARG A 50 13.79 3.18 1.00
N VAL A 51 13.00 2.45 0.23
CA VAL A 51 13.15 1.02 0.00
C VAL A 51 13.70 0.78 -1.40
N PRO A 52 14.59 -0.21 -1.60
CA PRO A 52 15.20 -0.49 -2.91
C PRO A 52 14.24 -1.22 -3.88
N ASP A 53 13.13 -1.75 -3.38
CA ASP A 53 12.11 -2.40 -4.19
C ASP A 53 11.18 -1.35 -4.82
N SER A 54 11.12 -1.33 -6.15
CA SER A 54 10.40 -0.29 -6.91
C SER A 54 8.89 -0.32 -6.71
N TRP A 55 8.31 -1.48 -6.41
CA TRP A 55 6.89 -1.59 -6.09
C TRP A 55 6.61 -0.96 -4.73
N LEU A 56 7.42 -1.31 -3.71
CA LEU A 56 7.28 -0.74 -2.38
C LEU A 56 7.63 0.77 -2.34
N GLU A 57 8.57 1.23 -3.16
CA GLU A 57 8.84 2.66 -3.36
C GLU A 57 7.58 3.39 -3.88
N GLY A 58 6.89 2.78 -4.86
CA GLY A 58 5.62 3.29 -5.36
C GLY A 58 4.54 3.41 -4.27
N VAL A 59 4.48 2.44 -3.33
CA VAL A 59 3.58 2.51 -2.17
C VAL A 59 3.91 3.70 -1.28
N GLN A 60 5.19 3.92 -0.96
CA GLN A 60 5.63 5.05 -0.14
C GLN A 60 5.29 6.39 -0.79
N ALA A 61 5.56 6.53 -2.09
CA ALA A 61 5.21 7.73 -2.84
C ALA A 61 3.69 7.99 -2.85
N HIS A 62 2.88 6.94 -2.99
CA HIS A 62 1.42 7.06 -2.92
C HIS A 62 0.94 7.54 -1.54
N MET A 63 1.50 7.00 -0.46
CA MET A 63 1.16 7.42 0.91
C MET A 63 1.58 8.86 1.20
N LEU A 64 2.75 9.29 0.74
CA LEU A 64 3.21 10.68 0.85
C LEU A 64 2.28 11.65 0.11
N LEU A 65 1.81 11.26 -1.08
CA LEU A 65 0.83 12.04 -1.84
C LEU A 65 -0.54 12.09 -1.16
N ALA A 66 -0.98 10.99 -0.54
CA ALA A 66 -2.23 10.97 0.21
C ALA A 66 -2.16 11.90 1.44
N ALA A 67 -1.06 11.85 2.18
CA ALA A 67 -0.83 12.71 3.34
C ALA A 67 -0.76 14.20 2.99
N SER A 68 -0.16 14.56 1.84
CA SER A 68 -0.11 15.96 1.39
C SER A 68 -1.47 16.50 0.94
N LYS A 69 -2.36 15.63 0.43
CA LYS A 69 -3.73 15.98 0.03
C LYS A 69 -4.71 16.04 1.20
N ALA A 70 -4.45 15.29 2.26
CA ALA A 70 -5.32 15.20 3.43
C ALA A 70 -4.50 15.12 4.72
N SER A 71 -4.12 16.30 5.23
CA SER A 71 -3.30 16.46 6.43
C SER A 71 -4.00 16.02 7.73
N SER A 72 -5.30 15.73 7.68
CA SER A 72 -6.09 15.19 8.79
C SER A 72 -6.18 13.67 8.82
N LEU A 73 -5.56 12.95 7.86
CA LEU A 73 -5.56 11.50 7.88
C LEU A 73 -4.86 10.97 9.14
N SER A 74 -5.49 10.00 9.80
CA SER A 74 -4.88 9.31 10.91
C SER A 74 -3.78 8.36 10.42
N GLU A 75 -2.96 7.87 11.35
CA GLU A 75 -1.96 6.85 11.06
C GLU A 75 -2.61 5.58 10.48
N ASP A 76 -3.72 5.14 11.07
CA ASP A 76 -4.45 3.94 10.65
C ASP A 76 -5.06 4.11 9.25
N ASP A 77 -5.62 5.28 8.94
CA ASP A 77 -6.15 5.56 7.60
C ASP A 77 -5.04 5.52 6.55
N LEU A 78 -3.89 6.12 6.86
CA LEU A 78 -2.75 6.13 5.94
C LEU A 78 -2.21 4.71 5.72
N ALA A 79 -2.13 3.92 6.79
CA ALA A 79 -1.72 2.51 6.71
C ALA A 79 -2.72 1.68 5.88
N ALA A 80 -4.03 1.90 6.04
CA ALA A 80 -5.05 1.22 5.25
C ALA A 80 -4.98 1.57 3.75
N ILE A 81 -4.73 2.84 3.43
CA ILE A 81 -4.51 3.32 2.05
C ILE A 81 -3.26 2.65 1.45
N GLY A 82 -2.14 2.70 2.19
CA GLY A 82 -0.88 2.09 1.76
C GLY A 82 -1.00 0.58 1.54
N TYR A 83 -1.66 -0.13 2.46
CA TYR A 83 -1.87 -1.56 2.38
C TYR A 83 -2.70 -1.94 1.15
N SER A 84 -3.83 -1.27 0.95
CA SER A 84 -4.73 -1.53 -0.19
C SER A 84 -4.00 -1.31 -1.52
N TYR A 85 -3.34 -0.16 -1.67
CA TYR A 85 -2.57 0.16 -2.86
C TYR A 85 -1.43 -0.85 -3.11
N CYS A 86 -0.71 -1.24 -2.05
CA CYS A 86 0.35 -2.24 -2.12
C CYS A 86 -0.17 -3.57 -2.68
N VAL A 87 -1.24 -4.11 -2.09
CA VAL A 87 -1.82 -5.38 -2.53
C VAL A 87 -2.33 -5.30 -3.98
N GLU A 88 -2.98 -4.20 -4.35
CA GLU A 88 -3.49 -3.98 -5.70
C GLU A 88 -2.38 -3.90 -6.75
N ARG A 89 -1.26 -3.26 -6.41
CA ARG A 89 -0.12 -3.03 -7.31
C ARG A 89 0.97 -4.09 -7.20
N ARG A 90 0.73 -5.17 -6.46
CA ARG A 90 1.69 -6.25 -6.25
C ARG A 90 2.23 -6.76 -7.59
N PRO A 91 3.52 -7.11 -7.69
CA PRO A 91 4.05 -7.77 -8.86
C PRO A 91 3.29 -9.07 -9.09
N THR A 92 2.65 -9.19 -10.25
CA THR A 92 2.12 -10.44 -10.75
C THR A 92 3.19 -11.02 -11.66
N THR A 93 3.92 -12.02 -11.17
CA THR A 93 4.94 -12.71 -11.97
C THR A 93 4.33 -13.13 -13.32
N ARG A 94 5.01 -12.81 -14.41
CA ARG A 94 4.67 -13.20 -15.78
C ARG A 94 5.28 -14.55 -16.12
#